data_AF-A0A818TWF1-F1
#
_entry.id   AF-A0A818TWF1-F1
#
_cell.length_a   1.000
_cell.length_b   1.000
_cell.length_c   1.000
_cell.angle_alpha   90.00
_cell.angle_beta   90.00
_cell.angle_gamma   90.00
#
_symmetry.space_group_name_H-M   'P 1'
#
loop_
_entity.id
_entity.type
_entity.pdbx_description
1 polymer ?
#
loop_
_entity_poly.entity_id
_entity_poly.type
_entity_poly.pdbx_seq_one_letter_code
_entity_poly.pdbx_strand_id
1 'polypeptide(L)'
;MMIFGSSSIFFETDKSSLIYSYGFLFLFISIFYILSRYIFYSLIILEFISKLILPMIIFFLFQLLFVRLLCKLLFIENNHLLVLRNLRLYYTFSYFSFFFDCFLGFIMCLSRISKGIFCTLIFFARLDYSSYGRGLEMYDSSYASYVSFFHIEKNQRHPVLNVFIDIIRQRLIDIRKLKLKLTMENINNTYENEKLSQLNRFRWALAYTLIHNEQLKRYRKHRLCSIKTNQSKTLERIFDKIGLSQTLPRKY
;
A
#
# COMPACT_ATOMS: atom_id res chain seq x y z
N MET A 1 2.23 37.75 43.86
CA MET A 1 1.07 38.31 43.13
C MET A 1 1.62 39.04 41.91
N MET A 2 1.06 38.82 40.71
CA MET A 2 1.52 39.33 39.40
C MET A 2 2.57 38.50 38.62
N ILE A 3 2.19 37.31 38.13
CA ILE A 3 2.68 36.77 36.84
C ILE A 3 1.54 35.97 36.21
N PHE A 4 0.52 36.65 35.67
CA PHE A 4 -0.54 36.00 34.85
C PHE A 4 -0.91 36.83 33.61
N GLY A 5 -0.15 37.88 33.28
CA GLY A 5 -0.48 38.82 32.19
C GLY A 5 0.18 38.55 30.83
N SER A 6 1.10 37.58 30.71
CA SER A 6 1.90 37.39 29.49
C SER A 6 1.33 36.39 28.48
N SER A 7 0.47 35.46 28.92
CA SER A 7 -0.14 34.47 28.02
C SER A 7 -1.36 35.01 27.26
N SER A 8 -2.07 35.99 27.81
CA SER A 8 -3.18 36.66 27.10
C SER A 8 -2.69 37.54 25.95
N ILE A 9 -1.58 38.27 26.17
CA ILE A 9 -1.01 39.21 25.18
C ILE A 9 -0.43 38.47 23.98
N PHE A 10 0.30 37.36 24.18
CA PHE A 10 0.85 36.57 23.07
C PHE A 10 -0.24 35.90 22.23
N PHE A 11 -1.32 35.45 22.87
CA PHE A 11 -2.46 34.86 22.18
C PHE A 11 -3.32 35.91 21.45
N GLU A 12 -3.36 37.15 21.96
CA GLU A 12 -3.95 38.30 21.25
C GLU A 12 -3.14 38.71 20.03
N THR A 13 -1.79 38.69 20.11
CA THR A 13 -0.92 39.03 18.98
C THR A 13 -0.99 38.00 17.83
N ASP A 14 -1.18 36.71 18.13
CA ASP A 14 -1.38 35.67 17.12
C ASP A 14 -2.77 35.74 16.47
N LYS A 15 -3.80 36.12 17.24
CA LYS A 15 -5.14 36.34 16.70
C LYS A 15 -5.19 37.59 15.82
N SER A 16 -4.56 38.68 16.22
CA SER A 16 -4.51 39.90 15.42
C SER A 16 -3.74 39.69 14.12
N SER A 17 -2.59 39.01 14.14
CA SER A 17 -1.80 38.72 12.94
C SER A 17 -2.55 37.83 11.94
N LEU A 18 -3.33 36.84 12.42
CA LEU A 18 -4.23 36.04 11.58
C LEU A 18 -5.31 36.90 10.92
N ILE A 19 -5.96 37.79 11.67
CA ILE A 19 -7.01 38.68 11.13
C ILE A 19 -6.44 39.57 10.01
N TYR A 20 -5.25 40.14 10.19
CA TYR A 20 -4.60 40.94 9.16
C TYR A 20 -4.20 40.11 7.93
N SER A 21 -3.71 38.88 8.13
CA SER A 21 -3.35 37.97 7.03
C SER A 21 -4.57 37.59 6.17
N TYR A 22 -5.70 37.26 6.80
CA TYR A 22 -6.92 36.92 6.08
C TYR A 22 -7.59 38.15 5.45
N GLY A 23 -7.52 39.31 6.09
CA GLY A 23 -7.96 40.58 5.51
C GLY A 23 -7.15 40.95 4.26
N PHE A 24 -5.84 40.74 4.27
CA PHE A 24 -4.98 40.92 3.10
C PHE A 24 -5.33 39.95 1.97
N LEU A 25 -5.59 38.68 2.28
CA LEU A 25 -6.07 37.69 1.30
C LEU A 25 -7.41 38.11 0.67
N PHE A 26 -8.36 38.62 1.45
CA PHE A 26 -9.64 39.11 0.95
C PHE A 26 -9.48 40.32 0.02
N LEU A 27 -8.60 41.26 0.37
CA LEU A 27 -8.26 42.40 -0.50
C LEU A 27 -7.60 41.92 -1.80
N PHE A 28 -6.67 40.97 -1.72
CA PHE A 28 -6.01 40.42 -2.89
C PHE A 28 -7.00 39.73 -3.85
N ILE A 29 -7.94 38.95 -3.32
CA ILE A 29 -9.00 38.30 -4.12
C ILE A 29 -9.92 39.34 -4.78
N SER A 30 -10.28 40.41 -4.05
CA SER A 30 -11.11 41.51 -4.59
C SER A 30 -10.38 42.30 -5.68
N ILE A 31 -9.07 42.55 -5.53
CA ILE A 31 -8.26 43.22 -6.56
C ILE A 31 -8.14 42.32 -7.80
N PHE A 32 -7.92 41.02 -7.62
CA PHE A 32 -7.87 40.05 -8.71
C PHE A 32 -9.21 39.95 -9.46
N TYR A 33 -10.36 40.05 -8.77
CA TYR A 33 -11.69 40.14 -9.39
C TYR A 33 -11.79 41.30 -10.36
N ILE A 34 -11.39 42.49 -9.90
CA ILE A 34 -11.46 43.73 -10.69
C ILE A 34 -10.54 43.64 -11.91
N LEU A 35 -9.32 43.12 -11.72
CA LEU A 35 -8.33 42.95 -12.79
C LEU A 35 -8.79 41.92 -13.83
N SER A 36 -9.36 40.80 -13.38
CA SER A 36 -9.94 39.76 -14.25
C SER A 36 -11.06 40.33 -15.13
N ARG A 37 -11.95 41.14 -14.56
CA ARG A 37 -13.03 41.80 -15.31
C ARG A 37 -12.49 42.78 -16.35
N TYR A 38 -11.41 43.49 -16.01
CA TYR A 38 -10.76 44.44 -16.93
C TYR A 38 -10.12 43.74 -18.14
N ILE A 39 -9.46 42.61 -17.92
CA ILE A 39 -8.74 41.87 -18.97
C ILE A 39 -9.70 41.13 -19.93
N PHE A 40 -10.79 40.56 -19.42
CA PHE A 40 -11.70 39.72 -20.22
C PHE A 40 -12.87 40.44 -20.90
N TYR A 41 -12.86 41.78 -20.90
CA TYR A 41 -13.92 42.60 -21.50
C TYR A 41 -14.05 42.43 -23.02
N SER A 42 -13.01 41.96 -23.72
CA SER A 42 -12.99 41.91 -25.18
C SER A 42 -13.80 40.75 -25.81
N LEU A 43 -14.15 39.71 -25.05
CA LEU A 43 -14.85 38.53 -25.56
C LEU A 43 -16.19 38.34 -24.85
N ILE A 44 -17.30 38.59 -25.57
CA ILE A 44 -18.69 38.58 -25.05
C ILE A 44 -19.04 37.28 -24.29
N ILE A 45 -18.64 36.12 -24.81
CA ILE A 45 -18.90 34.81 -24.17
C ILE A 45 -18.14 34.70 -22.84
N LEU A 46 -16.92 35.19 -22.79
CA LEU A 46 -16.05 35.12 -21.61
C LEU A 46 -16.45 36.15 -20.55
N GLU A 47 -17.02 37.28 -20.96
CA GLU A 47 -17.65 38.26 -20.08
C GLU A 47 -18.90 37.67 -19.39
N PHE A 48 -19.74 36.93 -20.13
CA PHE A 48 -20.91 36.26 -19.55
C PHE A 48 -20.51 35.19 -18.53
N ILE A 49 -19.54 34.35 -18.89
CA ILE A 49 -18.99 33.29 -18.04
C ILE A 49 -18.33 33.87 -16.79
N SER A 50 -17.53 34.94 -16.91
CA SER A 50 -16.91 35.60 -15.76
C SER A 50 -17.93 36.30 -14.86
N LYS A 51 -18.97 36.92 -15.40
CA LYS A 51 -20.05 37.50 -14.58
C LYS A 51 -20.81 36.46 -13.75
N LEU A 52 -20.94 35.23 -14.26
CA LEU A 52 -21.68 34.15 -13.58
C LEU A 52 -20.81 33.35 -12.60
N ILE A 53 -19.63 32.90 -13.03
CA ILE A 53 -18.80 31.94 -12.29
C ILE A 53 -17.95 32.63 -11.23
N LEU A 54 -17.46 33.83 -11.51
CA LEU A 54 -16.52 34.53 -10.65
C LEU A 54 -17.13 34.99 -9.31
N PRO A 55 -18.37 35.53 -9.24
CA PRO A 55 -19.00 35.80 -7.93
C PRO A 55 -19.28 34.51 -7.14
N MET A 56 -19.61 33.39 -7.81
CA MET A 56 -19.80 32.09 -7.15
C MET A 56 -18.50 31.59 -6.51
N ILE A 57 -17.35 31.72 -7.19
CA ILE A 57 -16.04 31.35 -6.65
C ILE A 57 -15.65 32.25 -5.48
N ILE A 58 -15.91 33.55 -5.57
CA ILE A 58 -15.61 34.49 -4.47
C ILE A 58 -16.46 34.18 -3.25
N PHE A 59 -17.76 33.95 -3.44
CA PHE A 59 -18.65 33.57 -2.35
C PHE A 59 -18.20 32.25 -1.71
N PHE A 60 -17.78 31.27 -2.52
CA PHE A 60 -17.18 30.01 -2.06
C PHE A 60 -15.93 30.25 -1.20
N LEU A 61 -14.98 31.04 -1.70
CA LEU A 61 -13.73 31.34 -0.99
C LEU A 61 -13.99 32.12 0.30
N PHE A 62 -14.90 33.09 0.26
CA PHE A 62 -15.33 33.86 1.41
C PHE A 62 -15.90 32.95 2.49
N GLN A 63 -16.87 32.09 2.14
CA GLN A 63 -17.48 31.15 3.09
C GLN A 63 -16.44 30.19 3.69
N LEU A 64 -15.51 29.66 2.88
CA LEU A 64 -14.43 28.79 3.36
C LEU A 64 -13.50 29.51 4.35
N LEU A 65 -13.10 30.74 4.03
CA LEU A 65 -12.26 31.57 4.89
C LEU A 65 -13.00 31.93 6.18
N PHE A 66 -14.27 32.30 6.08
CA PHE A 66 -15.14 32.67 7.20
C PHE A 66 -15.29 31.51 8.18
N VAL A 67 -15.61 30.29 7.70
CA VAL A 67 -15.71 29.10 8.56
C VAL A 67 -14.35 28.78 9.20
N ARG A 68 -13.24 28.85 8.46
CA ARG A 68 -11.90 28.60 9.01
C ARG A 68 -11.51 29.62 10.08
N LEU A 69 -11.83 30.89 9.87
CA LEU A 69 -11.62 31.98 10.83
C LEU A 69 -12.42 31.74 12.11
N LEU A 70 -13.71 31.46 12.00
CA LEU A 70 -14.58 31.21 13.15
C LEU A 70 -14.15 29.96 13.93
N CYS A 71 -13.74 28.89 13.24
CA CYS A 71 -13.19 27.70 13.89
C CYS A 71 -11.95 28.01 14.74
N LYS A 72 -10.99 28.79 14.21
CA LYS A 72 -9.77 29.14 14.94
C LYS A 72 -9.98 30.18 16.03
N LEU A 73 -10.85 31.18 15.81
CA LEU A 73 -11.02 32.30 16.73
C LEU A 73 -12.03 31.99 17.84
N LEU A 74 -13.15 31.33 17.50
CA LEU A 74 -14.29 31.15 18.39
C LEU A 74 -14.40 29.75 18.98
N PHE A 75 -14.12 28.70 18.19
CA PHE A 75 -14.47 27.33 18.56
C PHE A 75 -13.31 26.52 19.15
N ILE A 76 -12.07 26.71 18.69
CA ILE A 76 -10.91 25.91 19.15
C ILE A 76 -10.16 26.65 20.25
N GLU A 77 -9.92 25.96 21.37
CA GLU A 77 -9.20 26.52 22.53
C GLU A 77 -7.73 26.08 22.58
N ASN A 78 -7.43 24.81 22.25
CA ASN A 78 -6.08 24.24 22.27
C ASN A 78 -5.78 23.44 20.99
N ASN A 79 -4.59 23.60 20.42
CA ASN A 79 -4.20 22.90 19.17
C ASN A 79 -3.89 21.41 19.37
N HIS A 80 -3.63 20.96 20.61
CA HIS A 80 -3.22 19.58 20.91
C HIS A 80 -4.37 18.64 21.26
N LEU A 81 -5.50 19.18 21.74
CA LEU A 81 -6.71 18.43 22.05
C LEU A 81 -7.85 19.11 21.30
N LEU A 82 -8.58 18.37 20.47
CA LEU A 82 -9.73 18.84 19.70
C LEU A 82 -10.93 19.14 20.63
N VAL A 83 -10.75 20.10 21.55
CA VAL A 83 -11.74 20.52 22.54
C VAL A 83 -12.39 21.83 22.08
N LEU A 84 -13.71 21.80 21.99
CA LEU A 84 -14.53 22.94 21.59
C LEU A 84 -14.80 23.85 22.80
N ARG A 85 -14.49 25.14 22.68
CA ARG A 85 -14.68 26.12 23.77
C ARG A 85 -16.15 26.41 24.07
N ASN A 86 -16.97 26.59 23.03
CA ASN A 86 -18.40 26.86 23.16
C ASN A 86 -19.22 26.01 22.19
N LEU A 87 -19.66 24.86 22.70
CA LEU A 87 -20.45 23.89 21.96
C LEU A 87 -21.79 24.46 21.48
N ARG A 88 -22.43 25.33 22.28
CA ARG A 88 -23.75 25.91 21.95
C ARG A 88 -23.65 26.87 20.76
N LEU A 89 -22.65 27.76 20.75
CA LEU A 89 -22.40 28.65 19.60
C LEU A 89 -22.06 27.88 18.34
N TYR A 90 -21.29 26.79 18.46
CA TYR A 90 -20.95 25.94 17.32
C TYR A 90 -22.20 25.33 16.68
N TYR A 91 -23.12 24.77 17.47
CA TYR A 91 -24.36 24.20 16.94
C TYR A 91 -25.25 25.25 16.27
N THR A 92 -25.42 26.42 16.87
CA THR A 92 -26.20 27.51 16.25
C THR A 92 -25.57 27.97 14.93
N PHE A 93 -24.24 28.12 14.90
CA PHE A 93 -23.51 28.49 13.68
C PHE A 93 -23.62 27.42 12.58
N SER A 94 -23.47 26.15 12.95
CA SER A 94 -23.58 25.03 12.02
C SER A 94 -24.99 24.92 11.44
N TYR A 95 -26.03 25.19 12.23
CA TYR A 95 -27.42 25.22 11.76
C TYR A 95 -27.64 26.29 10.68
N PHE A 96 -27.14 27.52 10.89
CA PHE A 96 -27.24 28.57 9.87
C PHE A 96 -26.36 28.30 8.65
N SER A 97 -25.17 27.71 8.84
CA SER A 97 -24.23 27.42 7.74
C SER A 97 -24.66 26.24 6.88
N PHE A 98 -25.51 25.35 7.39
CA PHE A 98 -25.98 24.16 6.69
C PHE A 98 -26.49 24.43 5.27
N PHE A 99 -27.27 25.50 5.09
CA PHE A 99 -27.79 25.86 3.77
C PHE A 99 -26.67 26.16 2.77
N PHE A 100 -25.66 26.93 3.18
CA PHE A 100 -24.50 27.24 2.35
C PHE A 100 -23.63 26.01 2.12
N ASP A 101 -23.43 25.19 3.15
CA ASP A 101 -22.65 23.95 3.06
C ASP A 101 -23.25 22.94 2.06
N CYS A 102 -24.58 22.90 1.92
CA CYS A 102 -25.24 22.11 0.87
C CYS A 102 -24.84 22.55 -0.55
N PHE A 103 -24.81 23.85 -0.84
CA PHE A 103 -24.36 24.35 -2.15
C PHE A 103 -22.87 24.10 -2.38
N LEU A 104 -22.04 24.30 -1.34
CA LEU A 104 -20.61 23.97 -1.40
C LEU A 104 -20.40 22.49 -1.68
N GLY A 105 -21.18 21.62 -1.04
CA GLY A 105 -21.16 20.17 -1.26
C GLY A 105 -21.48 19.79 -2.69
N PHE A 106 -22.47 20.46 -3.32
CA PHE A 106 -22.81 20.25 -4.72
C PHE A 106 -21.64 20.64 -5.67
N ILE A 107 -21.05 21.82 -5.46
CA ILE A 107 -19.89 22.27 -6.25
C ILE A 107 -18.69 21.32 -6.07
N MET A 108 -18.46 20.85 -4.84
CA MET A 108 -17.40 19.88 -4.55
C MET A 108 -17.64 18.54 -5.24
N CYS A 109 -18.88 18.07 -5.29
CA CYS A 109 -19.26 16.86 -6.03
C CYS A 109 -18.95 16.99 -7.52
N LEU A 110 -19.35 18.11 -8.14
CA LEU A 110 -19.00 18.40 -9.54
C LEU A 110 -17.48 18.42 -9.76
N SER A 111 -16.74 19.07 -8.85
CA SER A 111 -15.27 19.10 -8.92
C SER A 111 -14.63 17.71 -8.76
N ARG A 112 -15.27 16.82 -8.00
CA ARG A 112 -14.83 15.43 -7.81
C ARG A 112 -15.04 14.62 -9.08
N ILE A 113 -16.19 14.79 -9.72
CA ILE A 113 -16.51 14.12 -11.00
C ILE A 113 -15.53 14.58 -12.08
N SER A 114 -15.29 15.89 -12.21
CA SER A 114 -14.38 16.43 -13.23
C SER A 114 -12.94 15.94 -13.05
N LYS A 115 -12.43 15.95 -11.82
CA LYS A 115 -11.10 15.38 -11.50
C LYS A 115 -11.04 13.89 -11.78
N GLY A 116 -12.10 13.14 -11.45
CA GLY A 116 -12.21 11.72 -11.73
C GLY A 116 -12.07 11.43 -13.23
N ILE A 117 -12.86 12.12 -14.06
CA ILE A 117 -12.79 11.98 -15.52
C ILE A 117 -11.40 12.32 -16.05
N PHE A 118 -10.81 13.44 -15.60
CA PHE A 118 -9.48 13.85 -16.04
C PHE A 118 -8.40 12.82 -15.68
N CYS A 119 -8.42 12.30 -14.45
CA CYS A 119 -7.50 11.25 -14.02
C CYS A 119 -7.72 9.96 -14.84
N THR A 120 -8.96 9.52 -15.00
CA THR A 120 -9.27 8.33 -15.81
C THR A 120 -8.78 8.48 -17.24
N LEU A 121 -8.94 9.64 -17.88
CA LEU A 121 -8.45 9.88 -19.24
C LEU A 121 -6.92 9.77 -19.36
N ILE A 122 -6.17 10.32 -18.40
CA ILE A 122 -4.69 10.22 -18.40
C ILE A 122 -4.24 8.78 -18.20
N PHE A 123 -4.87 8.06 -17.28
CA PHE A 123 -4.48 6.70 -16.91
C PHE A 123 -5.14 5.61 -17.77
N PHE A 124 -6.04 5.97 -18.68
CA PHE A 124 -6.79 5.02 -19.51
C PHE A 124 -5.88 4.11 -20.34
N ALA A 125 -4.74 4.64 -20.81
CA ALA A 125 -3.78 3.88 -21.61
C ALA A 125 -2.86 2.97 -20.78
N ARG A 126 -2.84 3.09 -19.44
CA ARG A 126 -1.97 2.29 -18.56
C ARG A 126 -2.76 1.16 -17.93
N LEU A 127 -2.26 -0.08 -18.06
CA LEU A 127 -2.86 -1.28 -17.48
C LEU A 127 -2.47 -1.51 -16.01
N ASP A 128 -1.38 -0.87 -15.57
CA ASP A 128 -0.81 -1.03 -14.22
C ASP A 128 -1.69 -0.43 -13.11
N TYR A 129 -2.68 0.39 -13.47
CA TYR A 129 -3.53 1.11 -12.52
C TYR A 129 -5.01 0.85 -12.82
N SER A 130 -5.78 0.51 -11.79
CA SER A 130 -7.23 0.43 -11.93
C SER A 130 -7.86 1.81 -11.80
N SER A 131 -8.75 2.16 -12.72
CA SER A 131 -9.55 3.39 -12.60
C SER A 131 -10.59 3.32 -11.47
N TYR A 132 -10.86 2.11 -10.98
CA TYR A 132 -11.79 1.85 -9.89
C TYR A 132 -11.08 1.91 -8.53
N GLY A 133 -11.84 2.11 -7.46
CA GLY A 133 -11.30 2.08 -6.10
C GLY A 133 -10.86 0.68 -5.66
N ARG A 134 -10.07 0.60 -4.59
CA ARG A 134 -9.46 -0.65 -4.07
C ARG A 134 -10.39 -1.86 -3.96
N GLY A 135 -11.65 -1.64 -3.58
CA GLY A 135 -12.63 -2.74 -3.44
C GLY A 135 -13.14 -3.30 -4.77
N LEU A 136 -12.94 -2.58 -5.88
CA LEU A 136 -13.47 -2.90 -7.21
C LEU A 136 -12.35 -3.02 -8.26
N GLU A 137 -11.09 -3.11 -7.87
CA GLU A 137 -9.95 -3.22 -8.79
C GLU A 137 -10.08 -4.42 -9.74
N MET A 138 -10.61 -5.54 -9.24
CA MET A 138 -10.81 -6.77 -10.04
C MET A 138 -11.98 -6.68 -11.02
N TYR A 139 -12.85 -5.67 -10.89
CA TYR A 139 -13.92 -5.43 -11.86
C TYR A 139 -13.38 -4.81 -13.16
N ASP A 140 -12.23 -4.15 -13.07
CA ASP A 140 -11.51 -3.61 -14.22
C ASP A 140 -10.80 -4.74 -14.98
N SER A 141 -11.29 -5.09 -16.17
CA SER A 141 -10.74 -6.17 -16.97
C SER A 141 -9.27 -5.93 -17.36
N SER A 142 -8.92 -4.67 -17.62
CA SER A 142 -7.56 -4.25 -17.96
C SER A 142 -6.59 -4.56 -16.83
N TYR A 143 -6.90 -4.10 -15.61
CA TYR A 143 -6.07 -4.33 -14.45
C TYR A 143 -6.06 -5.81 -14.03
N ALA A 144 -7.21 -6.49 -14.06
CA ALA A 144 -7.31 -7.91 -13.72
C ALA A 144 -6.47 -8.79 -14.66
N SER A 145 -6.48 -8.48 -15.96
CA SER A 145 -5.65 -9.20 -16.93
C SER A 145 -4.16 -8.96 -16.71
N TYR A 146 -3.75 -7.73 -16.41
CA TYR A 146 -2.38 -7.37 -16.05
C TYR A 146 -1.90 -8.16 -14.81
N VAL A 147 -2.64 -8.12 -13.71
CA VAL A 147 -2.30 -8.86 -12.48
C VAL A 147 -2.19 -10.36 -12.74
N SER A 148 -3.13 -10.92 -13.53
CA SER A 148 -3.11 -12.33 -13.92
C SER A 148 -1.86 -12.69 -14.72
N PHE A 149 -1.45 -11.82 -15.66
CA PHE A 149 -0.21 -11.97 -16.42
C PHE A 149 1.02 -12.04 -15.51
N PHE A 150 1.15 -11.12 -14.54
CA PHE A 150 2.26 -11.13 -13.58
C PHE A 150 2.30 -12.41 -12.72
N HIS A 151 1.14 -12.91 -12.29
CA HIS A 151 1.08 -14.16 -11.54
C HIS A 151 1.55 -15.36 -12.38
N ILE A 152 1.14 -15.41 -13.65
CA ILE A 152 1.58 -16.46 -14.58
C ILE A 152 3.09 -16.35 -14.82
N GLU A 153 3.60 -15.15 -15.11
CA GLU A 153 5.01 -14.93 -15.38
C GLU A 153 5.89 -15.31 -14.17
N LYS A 154 5.50 -14.88 -12.96
CA LYS A 154 6.17 -15.24 -11.71
C LYS A 154 6.23 -16.75 -11.51
N ASN A 155 5.14 -17.45 -11.80
CA ASN A 155 5.05 -18.90 -11.59
C ASN A 155 5.84 -19.69 -12.64
N GLN A 156 5.84 -19.24 -13.90
CA GLN A 156 6.51 -19.93 -15.01
C GLN A 156 8.01 -19.63 -15.09
N ARG A 157 8.43 -18.40 -14.76
CA ARG A 157 9.82 -17.94 -14.90
C ARG A 157 10.39 -17.44 -13.59
N HIS A 158 10.22 -18.21 -12.51
CA HIS A 158 10.81 -17.84 -11.23
C HIS A 158 12.35 -17.87 -11.31
N PRO A 159 13.07 -16.73 -11.17
CA PRO A 159 14.50 -16.65 -11.45
C PRO A 159 15.33 -17.57 -10.53
N VAL A 160 14.97 -17.65 -9.25
CA VAL A 160 15.65 -18.55 -8.30
C VAL A 160 15.48 -20.02 -8.68
N LEU A 161 14.34 -20.40 -9.24
CA LEU A 161 14.08 -21.79 -9.64
C LEU A 161 14.92 -22.13 -10.88
N ASN A 162 14.97 -21.23 -11.86
CA ASN A 162 15.77 -21.41 -13.07
C ASN A 162 17.26 -21.57 -12.72
N VAL A 163 17.80 -20.68 -11.87
CA VAL A 163 19.18 -20.78 -11.40
C VAL A 163 19.42 -22.07 -10.62
N PHE A 164 18.48 -22.49 -9.76
CA PHE A 164 18.58 -23.74 -9.02
C PHE A 164 18.62 -24.97 -9.95
N ILE A 165 17.75 -25.00 -10.98
CA ILE A 165 17.74 -26.05 -12.00
C ILE A 165 19.07 -26.05 -12.77
N ASP A 166 19.61 -24.88 -13.11
CA ASP A 166 20.90 -24.75 -13.79
C ASP A 166 22.06 -25.30 -12.96
N ILE A 167 22.12 -24.97 -11.66
CA ILE A 167 23.11 -25.52 -10.73
C ILE A 167 22.99 -27.05 -10.65
N ILE A 168 21.77 -27.58 -10.53
CA ILE A 168 21.55 -29.04 -10.50
C ILE A 168 22.00 -29.67 -11.82
N ARG A 169 21.64 -29.07 -12.96
CA ARG A 169 21.98 -29.56 -14.29
C ARG A 169 23.49 -29.62 -14.50
N GLN A 170 24.21 -28.55 -14.14
CA GLN A 170 25.67 -28.50 -14.19
C GLN A 170 26.28 -29.62 -13.31
N ARG A 171 25.83 -29.73 -12.06
CA ARG A 171 26.30 -30.79 -11.14
C ARG A 171 26.05 -32.19 -11.68
N LEU A 172 24.89 -32.46 -12.29
CA LEU A 172 24.58 -33.76 -12.90
C LEU A 172 25.50 -34.09 -14.07
N ILE A 173 25.83 -33.10 -14.89
CA ILE A 173 26.78 -33.26 -16.01
C ILE A 173 28.18 -33.58 -15.47
N ASP A 174 28.63 -32.86 -14.43
CA ASP A 174 29.95 -33.08 -13.82
C ASP A 174 30.05 -34.47 -13.18
N ILE A 175 29.00 -34.92 -12.47
CA ILE A 175 28.93 -36.27 -11.91
C ILE A 175 29.00 -37.32 -13.02
N ARG A 176 28.30 -37.12 -14.15
CA ARG A 176 28.34 -38.06 -15.28
C ARG A 176 29.74 -38.11 -15.90
N LYS A 177 30.39 -36.96 -16.11
CA LYS A 177 31.77 -36.89 -16.61
C LYS A 177 32.76 -37.58 -15.68
N LEU A 178 32.64 -37.37 -14.37
CA LEU A 178 33.47 -38.05 -13.36
C LEU A 178 33.24 -39.55 -13.38
N LYS A 179 31.99 -40.00 -13.42
CA LYS A 179 31.68 -41.44 -13.49
C LYS A 179 32.28 -42.09 -14.73
N LEU A 180 32.19 -41.44 -15.90
CA LEU A 180 32.80 -41.93 -17.13
C LEU A 180 34.32 -42.07 -17.01
N LYS A 181 35.02 -41.06 -16.47
CA LYS A 181 36.47 -41.13 -16.25
C LYS A 181 36.86 -42.29 -15.31
N LEU A 182 36.16 -42.42 -14.20
CA LEU A 182 36.42 -43.49 -13.22
C LEU A 182 36.14 -44.89 -13.78
N THR A 183 35.16 -45.03 -14.67
CA THR A 183 34.89 -46.30 -15.36
C THR A 183 36.03 -46.68 -16.31
N MET A 184 36.69 -45.69 -16.93
CA MET A 184 37.87 -45.92 -17.79
C MET A 184 39.11 -46.30 -16.97
N GLU A 185 39.25 -45.75 -15.76
CA GLU A 185 40.42 -45.99 -14.88
C GLU A 185 40.23 -47.15 -13.88
N ASN A 186 39.03 -47.77 -13.82
CA ASN A 186 38.69 -48.90 -12.95
C ASN A 186 38.88 -48.64 -11.42
N ILE A 187 38.75 -47.39 -10.98
CA ILE A 187 38.98 -47.01 -9.57
C ILE A 187 37.65 -46.75 -8.83
N ASN A 188 37.05 -47.82 -8.29
CA ASN A 188 35.78 -47.72 -7.54
C ASN A 188 35.95 -47.18 -6.11
N ASN A 189 37.08 -47.45 -5.46
CA ASN A 189 37.28 -47.14 -4.03
C ASN A 189 37.49 -45.64 -3.75
N THR A 190 38.12 -44.89 -4.67
CA THR A 190 38.28 -43.43 -4.54
C THR A 190 36.94 -42.70 -4.65
N TYR A 191 36.04 -43.18 -5.51
CA TYR A 191 34.72 -42.58 -5.69
C TYR A 191 33.86 -42.63 -4.43
N GLU A 192 33.84 -43.77 -3.73
CA GLU A 192 33.06 -43.91 -2.49
C GLU A 192 33.58 -43.00 -1.37
N ASN A 193 34.90 -42.87 -1.25
CA ASN A 193 35.54 -42.01 -0.26
C ASN A 193 35.24 -40.53 -0.51
N GLU A 194 35.28 -40.07 -1.76
CA GLU A 194 34.91 -38.69 -2.11
C GLU A 194 33.43 -38.40 -1.81
N LYS A 195 32.54 -39.36 -2.08
CA LYS A 195 31.11 -39.24 -1.79
C LYS A 195 30.85 -39.10 -0.29
N LEU A 196 31.52 -39.90 0.54
CA LEU A 196 31.45 -39.80 2.00
C LEU A 196 31.93 -38.43 2.51
N SER A 197 33.06 -37.94 1.97
CA SER A 197 33.59 -36.61 2.28
C SER A 197 32.60 -35.48 1.94
N GLN A 198 31.97 -35.55 0.76
CA GLN A 198 30.94 -34.58 0.34
C GLN A 198 29.71 -34.61 1.27
N LEU A 199 29.24 -35.79 1.67
CA LEU A 199 28.11 -35.92 2.59
C LEU A 199 28.40 -35.29 3.95
N ASN A 200 29.61 -35.48 4.48
CA ASN A 200 30.01 -34.85 5.74
C ASN A 200 30.02 -33.32 5.61
N ARG A 201 30.56 -32.76 4.52
CA ARG A 201 30.51 -31.31 4.26
C ARG A 201 29.08 -30.78 4.20
N PHE A 202 28.16 -31.49 3.53
CA PHE A 202 26.74 -31.09 3.48
C PHE A 202 26.06 -31.16 4.86
N ARG A 203 26.40 -32.15 5.70
CA ARG A 203 25.89 -32.23 7.08
C ARG A 203 26.35 -31.05 7.93
N TRP A 204 27.63 -30.68 7.83
CA TRP A 204 28.18 -29.50 8.53
C TRP A 204 27.58 -28.18 8.02
N ALA A 205 27.44 -28.01 6.70
CA ALA A 205 26.79 -26.83 6.12
C ALA A 205 25.31 -26.73 6.54
N LEU A 206 24.60 -27.86 6.63
CA LEU A 206 23.23 -27.89 7.15
C LEU A 206 23.18 -27.52 8.64
N ALA A 207 24.09 -28.05 9.46
CA ALA A 207 24.16 -27.69 10.87
C ALA A 207 24.44 -26.18 11.03
N TYR A 208 25.41 -25.64 10.29
CA TYR A 208 25.74 -24.23 10.27
C TYR A 208 24.53 -23.35 9.90
N THR A 209 23.82 -23.68 8.80
CA THR A 209 22.63 -22.91 8.39
C THR A 209 21.49 -22.99 9.40
N LEU A 210 21.28 -24.13 10.06
CA LEU A 210 20.26 -24.30 11.09
C LEU A 210 20.59 -23.56 12.38
N ILE A 211 21.86 -23.51 12.78
CA ILE A 211 22.30 -22.76 13.97
C ILE A 211 22.01 -21.27 13.79
N HIS A 212 22.30 -20.72 12.60
CA HIS A 212 22.10 -19.30 12.30
C HIS A 212 20.64 -18.93 11.99
N ASN A 213 19.78 -19.90 11.64
CA ASN A 213 18.39 -19.66 11.28
C ASN A 213 17.44 -20.53 12.11
N GLU A 214 17.15 -20.09 13.34
CA GLU A 214 16.37 -20.89 14.30
C GLU A 214 14.95 -21.22 13.82
N GLN A 215 14.31 -20.29 13.10
CA GLN A 215 12.95 -20.47 12.57
C GLN A 215 12.87 -21.68 11.63
N LEU A 216 13.92 -21.94 10.84
CA LEU A 216 13.98 -23.07 9.90
C LEU A 216 14.01 -24.42 10.63
N LYS A 217 14.49 -24.49 11.88
CA LYS A 217 14.49 -25.73 12.68
C LYS A 217 13.06 -26.24 12.87
N ARG A 218 12.12 -25.35 13.20
CA ARG A 218 10.71 -25.69 13.41
C ARG A 218 10.05 -26.17 12.12
N TYR A 219 10.21 -25.43 11.02
CA TYR A 219 9.67 -25.82 9.71
C TYR A 219 10.23 -27.15 9.22
N ARG A 220 11.54 -27.39 9.41
CA ARG A 220 12.18 -28.65 9.05
C ARG A 220 11.65 -29.82 9.88
N LYS A 221 11.52 -29.68 11.20
CA LYS A 221 10.97 -30.73 12.08
C LYS A 221 9.54 -31.10 11.66
N HIS A 222 8.71 -30.09 11.40
CA HIS A 222 7.34 -30.31 10.92
C HIS A 222 7.30 -31.05 9.59
N ARG A 223 8.10 -30.62 8.60
CA ARG A 223 8.18 -31.27 7.28
C ARG A 223 8.71 -32.71 7.37
N LEU A 224 9.68 -32.99 8.23
CA LEU A 224 10.18 -34.34 8.44
C LEU A 224 9.13 -35.25 9.10
N CYS A 225 8.37 -34.73 10.06
CA CYS A 225 7.24 -35.44 10.67
C CYS A 225 6.19 -35.78 9.60
N SER A 226 5.79 -34.79 8.79
CA SER A 226 4.79 -34.99 7.72
C SER A 226 5.24 -36.00 6.66
N ILE A 227 6.54 -36.03 6.32
CA ILE A 227 7.09 -37.02 5.39
C ILE A 227 7.00 -38.43 5.98
N LYS A 228 7.39 -38.61 7.25
CA LYS A 228 7.30 -39.92 7.94
C LYS A 228 5.87 -40.44 8.00
N THR A 229 4.90 -39.57 8.33
CA THR A 229 3.48 -39.96 8.38
C THR A 229 2.91 -40.29 7.00
N ASN A 230 3.39 -39.63 5.93
CA ASN A 230 2.96 -39.96 4.58
C ASN A 230 3.56 -41.30 4.13
N GLN A 231 4.82 -41.57 4.48
CA GLN A 231 5.47 -42.85 4.19
C GLN A 231 4.80 -44.02 4.90
N SER A 232 4.45 -43.88 6.19
CA SER A 232 3.72 -44.92 6.92
C SER A 232 2.37 -45.22 6.29
N LYS A 233 1.60 -44.19 5.91
CA LYS A 233 0.32 -44.34 5.21
C LYS A 233 0.46 -44.99 3.83
N THR A 234 1.51 -44.67 3.07
CA THR A 234 1.75 -45.34 1.79
C THR A 234 2.15 -46.80 1.97
N LEU A 235 2.91 -47.12 3.02
CA LEU A 235 3.27 -48.49 3.34
C LEU A 235 2.04 -49.29 3.78
N GLU A 236 1.20 -48.75 4.68
CA GLU A 236 -0.08 -49.36 5.09
C GLU A 236 -0.96 -49.67 3.87
N ARG A 237 -1.12 -48.73 2.93
CA ARG A 237 -1.88 -48.96 1.68
C ARG A 237 -1.29 -50.04 0.78
N ILE A 238 0.03 -50.23 0.79
CA ILE A 238 0.70 -51.28 0.02
C ILE A 238 0.50 -52.64 0.72
N PHE A 239 0.60 -52.69 2.04
CA PHE A 239 0.35 -53.90 2.84
C PHE A 239 -1.12 -54.36 2.74
N ASP A 240 -2.08 -53.42 2.77
CA ASP A 240 -3.50 -53.70 2.56
C ASP A 240 -3.77 -54.29 1.16
N LYS A 241 -3.08 -53.78 0.13
CA LYS A 241 -3.18 -54.31 -1.24
C LYS A 241 -2.57 -55.69 -1.42
N ILE A 242 -1.58 -56.05 -0.60
CA ILE A 242 -0.86 -57.33 -0.67
C ILE A 242 -1.53 -58.38 0.26
N GLY A 243 -2.54 -58.00 1.04
CA GLY A 243 -3.26 -58.91 1.95
C GLY A 243 -2.43 -59.34 3.17
N LEU A 244 -1.32 -58.64 3.46
CA LEU A 244 -0.47 -58.90 4.62
C LEU A 244 -0.85 -57.91 5.73
N SER A 245 -1.90 -58.22 6.50
CA SER A 245 -2.23 -57.47 7.71
C SER A 245 -1.21 -57.78 8.81
N GLN A 246 -0.12 -57.01 8.89
CA GLN A 246 0.75 -57.04 10.07
C GLN A 246 0.01 -56.40 11.25
N THR A 247 -0.41 -57.22 12.21
CA THR A 247 -0.74 -56.78 13.56
C THR A 247 0.54 -56.31 14.25
N LEU A 248 0.89 -55.03 14.09
CA LEU A 248 1.97 -54.41 14.86
C LEU A 248 1.59 -54.44 16.36
N PRO A 249 2.46 -54.93 17.25
CA PRO A 249 2.18 -54.96 18.68
C PRO A 249 2.14 -53.53 19.23
N ARG A 250 1.01 -53.16 19.86
CA ARG A 250 0.91 -51.95 20.69
C ARG A 250 1.93 -52.05 21.82
N LYS A 251 2.97 -51.22 21.76
CA LYS A 251 3.80 -50.93 22.94
C LYS A 251 3.03 -49.95 23.81
N TYR A 252 2.62 -50.42 24.99
CA TYR A 252 2.38 -49.60 26.17
C TYR A 252 3.71 -49.05 26.69
#